data_AF-A0A357CJE5-F1
#
_entry.id   AF-A0A357CJE5-F1
#
_cell.length_a   1.000
_cell.length_b   1.000
_cell.length_c   1.000
_cell.angle_alpha   90.00
_cell.angle_beta   90.00
_cell.angle_gamma   90.00
#
_symmetry.space_group_name_H-M   'P 1'
#
loop_
_entity.id
_entity.type
_entity.pdbx_description
1 polymer ?
#
loop_
_entity_poly.entity_id
_entity_poly.type
_entity_poly.pdbx_seq_one_letter_code
_entity_poly.pdbx_strand_id
1 'polypeptide(L)' 'MGGTDEKAMHHLFAEVLDNAMDEAVAGQATRIEVDFEADGFLTVTDNGRG' A
#
# COMPACT_ATOMS: atom_id res chain seq x y z
N MET A 1 2.98 -7.53 -18.00
CA MET A 1 2.15 -6.39 -18.42
C MET A 1 0.71 -6.77 -18.13
N GLY A 2 0.25 -6.65 -16.88
CA GLY A 2 -0.06 -5.35 -16.28
C GLY A 2 -1.42 -4.88 -16.81
N GLY A 3 -2.41 -5.77 -16.81
CA GLY A 3 -3.76 -5.48 -17.30
C GLY A 3 -4.63 -5.01 -16.14
N THR A 4 -5.46 -4.00 -16.38
CA THR A 4 -6.48 -3.42 -15.48
C THR A 4 -7.57 -4.40 -15.02
N ASP A 5 -7.28 -5.69 -14.93
CA ASP A 5 -8.06 -6.64 -14.13
C ASP A 5 -7.70 -6.43 -12.66
N GLU A 6 -8.65 -6.65 -11.75
CA GLU A 6 -8.49 -6.55 -10.28
C GLU A 6 -7.16 -7.13 -9.76
N LYS A 7 -6.60 -8.14 -10.44
CA LYS A 7 -5.28 -8.72 -10.13
C LYS A 7 -4.11 -7.75 -10.26
N ALA A 8 -4.07 -6.85 -11.25
CA ALA A 8 -2.97 -5.88 -11.34
C ALA A 8 -3.10 -4.78 -10.28
N MET A 9 -4.32 -4.41 -9.90
CA MET A 9 -4.54 -3.51 -8.75
C MET A 9 -4.13 -4.18 -7.45
N HIS A 10 -4.46 -5.46 -7.27
CA HIS A 10 -4.00 -6.24 -6.11
C HIS A 10 -2.47 -6.38 -6.06
N HIS A 11 -1.79 -6.53 -7.20
CA HIS A 11 -0.33 -6.60 -7.23
C HIS A 11 0.33 -5.26 -6.90
N LEU A 12 -0.15 -4.15 -7.46
CA LEU A 12 0.40 -2.83 -7.16
C LEU A 12 0.17 -2.46 -5.68
N PHE A 13 -1.01 -2.80 -5.15
CA PHE A 13 -1.33 -2.63 -3.74
C PHE A 13 -0.43 -3.48 -2.83
N ALA A 14 -0.20 -4.75 -3.20
CA ALA A 14 0.67 -5.64 -2.43
C ALA A 14 2.10 -5.07 -2.33
N GLU A 15 2.66 -4.54 -3.43
CA GLU A 15 4.00 -3.92 -3.40
C GLU A 15 4.07 -2.69 -2.49
N VAL A 16 3.07 -1.82 -2.53
CA VAL A 16 3.03 -0.62 -1.65
C VAL A 16 2.85 -1.02 -0.18
N LEU A 17 2.01 -2.01 0.09
CA LEU A 17 1.78 -2.51 1.44
C LEU A 17 3.01 -3.26 2.00
N ASP A 18 3.71 -4.02 1.17
CA ASP A 18 4.93 -4.74 1.55
C ASP A 18 6.04 -3.74 1.96
N ASN A 19 6.22 -2.64 1.22
CA ASN A 19 7.16 -1.58 1.60
C ASN A 19 6.80 -0.94 2.95
N ALA A 20 5.53 -0.58 3.15
CA ALA A 20 5.06 0.00 4.40
C ALA A 20 5.25 -0.98 5.59
N MET A 21 5.05 -2.28 5.34
CA MET A 21 5.28 -3.35 6.31
C MET A 21 6.77 -3.52 6.66
N ASP A 22 7.67 -3.45 5.68
CA ASP A 22 9.12 -3.51 5.92
C ASP A 22 9.58 -2.39 6.86
N GLU A 23 9.04 -1.18 6.68
CA GLU A 23 9.33 -0.05 7.57
C GLU A 23 8.75 -0.23 8.98
N ALA A 24 7.56 -0.80 9.09
CA ALA A 24 6.96 -1.13 10.39
C ALA A 24 7.76 -2.21 11.14
N VAL A 25 8.21 -3.25 10.43
CA VAL A 25 9.05 -4.33 10.98
C VAL A 25 10.42 -3.80 11.40
N ALA A 26 10.99 -2.83 10.67
CA ALA A 26 12.21 -2.14 11.05
C ALA A 26 12.04 -1.16 12.24
N GLY A 27 10.81 -1.04 12.78
CA GLY A 27 10.46 -0.13 13.86
C GLY A 27 10.54 1.35 13.47
N GLN A 28 10.50 1.64 12.17
CA GLN A 28 10.58 2.99 11.61
C GLN A 28 9.20 3.57 11.32
N ALA A 29 8.21 2.73 11.01
CA ALA A 29 6.80 3.11 10.98
C ALA A 29 6.05 2.50 12.17
N THR A 30 5.06 3.23 12.69
CA THR A 30 4.20 2.77 13.80
C THR A 30 2.73 2.73 13.41
N ARG A 31 2.38 3.36 12.28
CA ARG A 31 1.01 3.46 11.79
C ARG A 31 1.02 3.39 10.27
N ILE A 32 0.17 2.52 9.74
CA ILE A 32 -0.15 2.41 8.32
C ILE A 32 -1.65 2.63 8.21
N GLU A 33 -2.05 3.56 7.36
CA GLU A 33 -3.43 3.89 7.02
C GLU A 33 -3.70 3.44 5.59
N VAL A 34 -4.84 2.80 5.38
CA VAL A 34 -5.29 2.35 4.07
C VAL A 34 -6.71 2.86 3.88
N ASP A 35 -6.88 3.75 2.91
CA ASP A 35 -8.17 4.32 2.55
C ASP A 35 -8.58 3.81 1.16
N PHE A 36 -9.80 3.28 1.07
CA PHE A 36 -10.40 2.85 -0.18
C PHE A 36 -11.58 3.75 -0.50
N GLU A 37 -11.46 4.52 -1.58
CA GLU A 37 -12.48 5.43 -2.05
C GLU A 37 -13.44 4.70 -3.00
N ALA A 38 -14.72 5.07 -2.96
CA ALA A 38 -15.77 4.46 -3.77
C ALA A 38 -15.54 4.62 -5.28
N ASP A 39 -14.68 5.55 -5.67
CA ASP A 39 -14.30 5.85 -7.05
C ASP A 39 -13.23 4.88 -7.59
N GLY A 40 -12.83 3.88 -6.78
CA GLY A 40 -11.81 2.88 -7.13
C GLY A 40 -10.38 3.35 -6.85
N PHE A 41 -10.21 4.46 -6.13
CA PHE A 41 -8.91 4.90 -5.65
C PHE A 41 -8.57 4.23 -4.33
N LEU A 42 -7.30 3.86 -4.18
CA LEU A 42 -6.76 3.31 -2.95
C LEU A 42 -5.54 4.12 -2.56
N THR A 43 -5.53 4.62 -1.34
CA THR A 43 -4.44 5.42 -0.76
C THR A 43 -3.84 4.64 0.40
N VAL A 44 -2.53 4.40 0.36
CA VAL A 44 -1.76 3.86 1.49
C VAL A 44 -0.87 4.97 2.01
N THR A 45 -0.96 5.26 3.31
CA THR A 45 -0.14 6.26 3.99
C THR A 45 0.50 5.61 5.20
N ASP A 46 1.82 5.59 5.27
CA ASP A 46 2.55 5.24 6.48
C ASP A 46 3.25 6.48 7.07
N ASN A 47 3.67 6.37 8.32
CA ASN A 47 4.42 7.41 9.02
C ASN A 47 5.92 7.09 9.13
N GLY A 48 6.42 6.30 8.18
CA GLY A 48 7.80 5.89 8.08
C GLY A 48 8.71 6.97 7.49
N ARG A 49 9.81 6.55 6.86
CA ARG A 49 10.84 7.45 6.33
C ARG A 49 10.58 7.87 4.87
N GLY A 50 9.72 7.12 4.17
CA GLY A 50 9.31 7.38 2.79
C GLY A 50 10.01 6.51 1.77
#